data_AF-A0A7Z8L796-F1
#
_entry.id   AF-A0A7Z8L796-F1
#
_cell.length_a   1.000
_cell.length_b   1.000
_cell.length_c   1.000
_cell.angle_alpha   90.00
_cell.angle_beta   90.00
_cell.angle_gamma   90.00
#
_symmetry.space_group_name_H-M   'P 1'
#
loop_
_entity.id
_entity.type
_entity.pdbx_description
1 polymer ?
#
loop_
_entity_poly.entity_id
_entity_poly.type
_entity_poly.pdbx_seq_one_letter_code
_entity_poly.pdbx_strand_id
1 'polypeptide(L)'
;MTDTSDSGAERLFSFSEDGLSYTVRVFENEDGSVSAEITVDEGSMDVNAVYFSSEDYDGPSENLGGPLNMNGGGSQFEGGSVSWEGATEVSRPGLGREGEDKPSFLSEGESITVDLDAASLDEVDLIGIRATSVNGGDSIKGVSGNPEEPDEPDQPDDPDEPDATYPKVFFASSLNDNDAPNVGLAILGPDEEPQDGVNQLDPDAEGTFADYVAFLEDSGFPEIEDIETIVFYEGADPPEEAFRIDAPEGGFEDTDAILAAYEDATSELNSEDFENLFIAMGIDEDQVPEDDDSEGEEEEVAAI
;
A
#
# COMPACT_ATOMS: atom_id res chain seq x y z
N MET A 1 7.69 -32.02 6.09
CA MET A 1 8.41 -30.82 5.68
C MET A 1 7.48 -29.69 6.04
N THR A 2 7.67 -29.20 7.26
CA THR A 2 7.03 -28.02 7.82
C THR A 2 8.12 -26.97 7.79
N ASP A 3 7.90 -25.90 7.05
CA ASP A 3 8.37 -24.57 7.44
C ASP A 3 7.60 -23.58 6.57
N THR A 4 6.43 -23.20 7.05
CA THR A 4 5.73 -21.98 6.65
C THR A 4 6.44 -20.89 7.44
N SER A 5 7.42 -20.26 6.83
CA SER A 5 7.93 -18.96 7.28
C SER A 5 7.08 -17.93 6.56
N ASP A 6 5.89 -17.70 7.11
CA ASP A 6 5.06 -16.53 6.84
C ASP A 6 5.66 -15.40 7.67
N SER A 7 6.65 -14.73 7.08
CA SER A 7 7.28 -13.56 7.66
C SER A 7 6.63 -12.33 7.05
N GLY A 8 5.62 -11.76 7.72
CA GLY A 8 5.11 -10.44 7.35
C GLY A 8 3.63 -10.14 7.58
N ALA A 9 2.83 -11.02 8.19
CA ALA A 9 1.43 -10.69 8.44
C ALA A 9 1.32 -9.48 9.39
N GLU A 10 0.69 -8.40 8.93
CA GLU A 10 0.22 -7.29 9.75
C GLU A 10 -1.22 -6.96 9.34
N ARG A 11 -1.92 -6.19 10.15
CA ARG A 11 -3.33 -5.87 9.95
C ARG A 11 -3.55 -4.38 10.17
N LEU A 12 -4.20 -3.72 9.22
CA LEU A 12 -4.48 -2.28 9.28
C LEU A 12 -5.96 -2.02 9.55
N PHE A 13 -6.23 -1.12 10.50
CA PHE A 13 -7.58 -0.70 10.86
C PHE A 13 -7.68 0.83 10.80
N SER A 14 -8.51 1.31 9.90
CA SER A 14 -8.70 2.75 9.68
C SER A 14 -9.93 3.28 10.43
N PHE A 15 -9.80 4.46 11.05
CA PHE A 15 -10.88 5.14 11.77
C PHE A 15 -11.00 6.59 11.29
N SER A 16 -12.23 7.04 11.04
CA SER A 16 -12.49 8.42 10.64
C SER A 16 -13.82 8.91 11.21
N GLU A 17 -13.76 10.00 11.98
CA GLU A 17 -14.91 10.76 12.48
C GLU A 17 -14.63 12.27 12.28
N ASP A 18 -15.67 13.11 12.29
CA ASP A 18 -15.55 14.56 12.00
C ASP A 18 -14.36 15.24 12.74
N GLY A 19 -13.26 15.50 12.01
CA GLY A 19 -12.06 16.17 12.51
C GLY A 19 -11.08 15.30 13.32
N LEU A 20 -11.19 13.97 13.22
CA LEU A 20 -10.20 13.03 13.72
C LEU A 20 -10.15 11.80 12.79
N SER A 21 -8.98 11.51 12.23
CA SER A 21 -8.67 10.21 11.61
C SER A 21 -7.41 9.63 12.22
N TYR A 22 -7.38 8.30 12.33
CA TYR A 22 -6.24 7.56 12.85
C TYR A 22 -6.25 6.13 12.34
N THR A 23 -5.06 5.55 12.25
CA THR A 23 -4.83 4.19 11.77
C THR A 23 -4.27 3.34 12.91
N VAL A 24 -4.65 2.07 12.97
CA VAL A 24 -4.11 1.09 13.90
C VAL A 24 -3.49 -0.06 13.13
N ARG A 25 -2.16 -0.20 13.23
CA ARG A 25 -1.38 -1.29 12.65
C ARG A 25 -1.10 -2.34 13.71
N VAL A 26 -1.56 -3.57 13.51
CA VAL A 26 -1.33 -4.70 14.42
C VAL A 26 -0.33 -5.65 13.78
N PHE A 27 0.75 -5.98 14.48
CA PHE A 27 1.84 -6.80 13.97
C PHE A 27 2.42 -7.72 15.04
N GLU A 28 3.08 -8.79 14.61
CA GLU A 28 3.82 -9.70 15.47
C GLU A 28 5.29 -9.26 15.54
N ASN A 29 5.82 -9.13 16.76
CA ASN A 29 7.21 -8.81 17.02
C ASN A 29 8.10 -10.05 16.84
N GLU A 30 9.42 -9.85 16.69
CA GLU A 30 10.40 -10.95 16.56
C GLU A 30 10.36 -11.97 17.71
N ASP A 31 9.85 -11.59 18.89
CA ASP A 31 9.71 -12.46 20.06
C ASP A 31 8.37 -13.21 20.12
N GLY A 32 7.52 -13.03 19.11
CA GLY A 32 6.19 -13.63 18.98
C GLY A 32 5.10 -12.90 19.77
N SER A 33 5.37 -11.73 20.35
CA SER A 33 4.35 -10.90 20.99
C SER A 33 3.61 -10.06 19.96
N VAL A 34 2.32 -9.81 20.15
CA VAL A 34 1.52 -8.97 19.25
C VAL A 34 1.44 -7.55 19.80
N SER A 35 1.69 -6.54 18.96
CA SER A 35 1.55 -5.12 19.33
C SER A 35 0.64 -4.39 18.35
N ALA A 36 0.02 -3.31 18.83
CA ALA A 36 -0.73 -2.35 18.04
C ALA A 36 -0.03 -0.99 18.05
N GLU A 37 0.30 -0.46 16.89
CA GLU A 37 0.73 0.91 16.68
C GLU A 37 -0.47 1.75 16.26
N ILE A 38 -0.75 2.83 17.00
CA ILE A 38 -1.83 3.77 16.72
C ILE A 38 -1.20 5.06 16.23
N THR A 39 -1.53 5.49 15.02
CA THR A 39 -1.02 6.72 14.39
C THR A 39 -2.16 7.67 14.10
N VAL A 40 -2.02 8.95 14.48
CA VAL A 40 -3.05 9.96 14.20
C VAL A 40 -2.77 10.62 12.85
N ASP A 41 -3.72 10.50 11.93
CA ASP A 41 -3.60 11.02 10.56
C ASP A 41 -4.17 12.43 10.43
N GLU A 42 -5.22 12.75 11.19
CA GLU A 42 -5.79 14.10 11.27
C GLU A 42 -6.30 14.34 12.70
N GLY A 43 -6.00 15.52 13.27
CA GLY A 43 -6.56 15.92 14.57
C GLY A 43 -5.69 15.55 15.78
N SER A 44 -6.33 15.17 16.88
CA SER A 44 -5.60 14.80 18.12
C SER A 44 -6.48 14.00 19.09
N MET A 45 -5.85 13.09 19.83
CA MET A 45 -6.52 12.20 20.78
C MET A 45 -5.61 11.78 21.93
N ASP A 46 -6.20 11.52 23.10
CA ASP A 46 -5.52 10.82 24.20
C ASP A 46 -5.96 9.35 24.21
N VAL A 47 -5.08 8.45 23.77
CA VAL A 47 -5.33 6.99 23.71
C VAL A 47 -5.42 6.45 25.14
N ASN A 48 -6.53 5.82 25.49
CA ASN A 48 -6.79 5.36 26.86
C ASN A 48 -6.82 3.85 26.99
N ALA A 49 -7.35 3.13 25.99
CA ALA A 49 -7.30 1.68 25.96
C ALA A 49 -7.45 1.13 24.54
N VAL A 50 -6.89 -0.05 24.32
CA VAL A 50 -7.01 -0.85 23.10
C VAL A 50 -7.71 -2.17 23.45
N TYR A 51 -8.65 -2.59 22.62
CA TYR A 51 -9.39 -3.84 22.73
C TYR A 51 -9.23 -4.62 21.44
N PHE A 52 -9.23 -5.94 21.52
CA PHE A 52 -9.17 -6.81 20.36
C PHE A 52 -10.10 -8.02 20.50
N SER A 53 -10.47 -8.61 19.36
CA SER A 53 -11.24 -9.85 19.28
C SER A 53 -11.08 -10.50 17.92
N SER A 54 -11.24 -11.83 17.86
CA SER A 54 -11.60 -12.51 16.62
C SER A 54 -13.08 -12.32 16.29
N GLU A 55 -13.46 -12.44 15.02
CA GLU A 55 -14.87 -12.36 14.57
C GLU A 55 -15.72 -13.52 15.11
N ASP A 56 -15.11 -14.69 15.29
CA ASP A 56 -15.76 -15.91 15.74
C ASP A 56 -15.84 -16.03 17.28
N TYR A 57 -15.37 -15.02 18.02
CA TYR A 57 -15.35 -15.07 19.47
C TYR A 57 -16.75 -15.08 20.11
N ASP A 58 -17.05 -16.14 20.86
CA ASP A 58 -18.32 -16.32 21.57
C ASP A 58 -18.20 -16.32 23.10
N GLY A 59 -17.02 -15.94 23.62
CA GLY A 59 -16.70 -15.94 25.04
C GLY A 59 -17.18 -14.71 25.83
N PRO A 60 -16.83 -14.62 27.13
CA PRO A 60 -17.16 -13.47 27.95
C PRO A 60 -16.34 -12.25 27.54
N SER A 61 -17.04 -11.16 27.19
CA SER A 61 -16.38 -9.91 26.79
C SER A 61 -15.53 -9.28 27.90
N GLU A 62 -14.27 -8.96 27.57
CA GLU A 62 -13.32 -8.28 28.46
C GLU A 62 -13.80 -6.86 28.84
N ASN A 63 -13.45 -6.40 30.04
CA ASN A 63 -14.00 -5.16 30.58
C ASN A 63 -13.09 -4.45 31.60
N LEU A 64 -12.38 -3.43 31.12
CA LEU A 64 -11.61 -2.49 31.94
C LEU A 64 -12.47 -1.57 32.85
N GLY A 65 -13.79 -1.54 32.65
CA GLY A 65 -14.74 -0.82 33.50
C GLY A 65 -14.68 0.71 33.36
N GLY A 66 -15.60 1.38 34.06
CA GLY A 66 -15.61 2.85 34.15
C GLY A 66 -15.61 3.55 32.78
N PRO A 67 -14.79 4.61 32.59
CA PRO A 67 -14.73 5.34 31.33
C PRO A 67 -13.99 4.60 30.21
N LEU A 68 -13.27 3.52 30.52
CA LEU A 68 -12.58 2.68 29.54
C LEU A 68 -13.51 1.59 28.95
N ASN A 69 -14.66 1.35 29.57
CA ASN A 69 -15.56 0.27 29.17
C ASN A 69 -15.96 0.34 27.68
N MET A 70 -15.52 -0.65 26.91
CA MET A 70 -15.88 -0.89 25.51
C MET A 70 -17.05 -1.85 25.33
N ASN A 71 -17.93 -2.02 26.31
CA ASN A 71 -19.15 -2.83 26.18
C ASN A 71 -20.43 -1.98 26.10
N GLY A 72 -21.45 -2.48 25.40
CA GLY A 72 -22.78 -1.89 25.30
C GLY A 72 -23.10 -1.28 23.93
N GLY A 73 -23.99 -0.29 23.88
CA GLY A 73 -24.50 0.24 22.61
C GLY A 73 -23.50 1.00 21.72
N GLY A 74 -22.27 1.21 22.19
CA GLY A 74 -21.18 1.81 21.40
C GLY A 74 -20.07 0.81 21.06
N SER A 75 -20.40 -0.47 21.09
CA SER A 75 -19.52 -1.62 20.88
C SER A 75 -20.07 -2.43 19.73
N GLN A 76 -20.33 -1.74 18.63
CA GLN A 76 -21.06 -2.29 17.51
C GLN A 76 -20.21 -2.21 16.27
N PHE A 77 -20.13 -3.33 15.57
CA PHE A 77 -19.55 -3.45 14.24
C PHE A 77 -20.63 -4.01 13.33
N GLU A 78 -20.87 -3.38 12.18
CA GLU A 78 -21.92 -3.74 11.22
C GLU A 78 -23.34 -3.96 11.81
N GLY A 79 -23.65 -3.28 12.91
CA GLY A 79 -24.92 -3.42 13.62
C GLY A 79 -25.03 -4.65 14.53
N GLY A 80 -24.00 -5.49 14.59
CA GLY A 80 -23.79 -6.53 15.60
C GLY A 80 -23.19 -5.96 16.89
N SER A 81 -23.31 -6.68 18.01
CA SER A 81 -22.55 -6.33 19.23
C SER A 81 -21.25 -7.11 19.23
N VAL A 82 -20.15 -6.45 19.56
CA VAL A 82 -18.83 -7.09 19.67
C VAL A 82 -18.63 -7.61 21.10
N SER A 83 -18.13 -8.83 21.21
CA SER A 83 -17.56 -9.38 22.44
C SER A 83 -16.06 -9.28 22.33
N TRP A 84 -15.37 -8.73 23.33
CA TRP A 84 -13.93 -8.52 23.29
C TRP A 84 -13.19 -9.67 23.95
N GLU A 85 -12.13 -10.16 23.31
CA GLU A 85 -11.26 -11.19 23.87
C GLU A 85 -10.32 -10.64 24.91
N GLY A 86 -9.67 -9.51 24.57
CA GLY A 86 -8.68 -8.88 25.42
C GLY A 86 -8.72 -7.37 25.35
N ALA A 87 -8.05 -6.75 26.31
CA ALA A 87 -7.95 -5.31 26.43
C ALA A 87 -6.69 -4.88 27.16
N THR A 88 -6.04 -3.84 26.67
CA THR A 88 -4.89 -3.19 27.29
C THR A 88 -5.26 -1.77 27.73
N GLU A 89 -5.10 -1.46 29.02
CA GLU A 89 -5.18 -0.07 29.53
C GLU A 89 -3.88 0.66 29.19
N VAL A 90 -4.00 1.75 28.42
CA VAL A 90 -2.86 2.61 28.02
C VAL A 90 -2.73 3.77 29.00
N SER A 91 -3.85 4.45 29.28
CA SER A 91 -3.86 5.61 30.15
C SER A 91 -5.25 5.87 30.74
N ARG A 92 -5.29 6.63 31.83
CA ARG A 92 -6.56 7.13 32.38
C ARG A 92 -7.05 8.30 31.52
N PRO A 93 -8.36 8.44 31.25
CA PRO A 93 -8.90 9.59 30.53
C PRO A 93 -8.56 10.93 31.18
N GLY A 94 -8.27 11.95 30.38
CA GLY A 94 -8.02 13.32 30.81
C GLY A 94 -8.52 14.35 29.78
N LEU A 95 -8.86 15.56 30.24
CA LEU A 95 -9.39 16.62 29.39
C LEU A 95 -8.45 17.83 29.37
N GLY A 96 -8.35 18.50 28.21
CA GLY A 96 -7.46 19.63 27.99
C GLY A 96 -6.03 19.30 28.41
N ARG A 97 -5.40 20.19 29.21
CA ARG A 97 -4.01 20.01 29.67
C ARG A 97 -3.76 18.69 30.43
N GLU A 98 -4.76 18.15 31.13
CA GLU A 98 -4.59 16.87 31.82
C GLU A 98 -4.48 15.69 30.84
N GLY A 99 -5.03 15.82 29.63
CA GLY A 99 -4.81 14.88 28.53
C GLY A 99 -3.51 15.19 27.79
N GLU A 100 -3.32 16.44 27.37
CA GLU A 100 -2.18 16.89 26.55
C GLU A 100 -0.80 16.62 27.18
N ASP A 101 -0.67 16.64 28.50
CA ASP A 101 0.61 16.42 29.18
C ASP A 101 0.99 14.91 29.30
N LYS A 102 0.28 14.00 28.62
CA LYS A 102 0.51 12.54 28.70
C LYS A 102 1.28 11.99 27.52
N PRO A 103 2.05 10.91 27.72
CA PRO A 103 2.65 10.15 26.60
C PRO A 103 1.63 9.51 25.65
N SER A 104 0.39 9.32 26.11
CA SER A 104 -0.70 8.75 25.31
C SER A 104 -1.48 9.79 24.52
N PHE A 105 -1.13 11.07 24.68
CA PHE A 105 -1.67 12.13 23.84
C PHE A 105 -0.91 12.18 22.53
N LEU A 106 -1.65 12.08 21.43
CA LEU A 106 -1.13 12.08 20.08
C LEU A 106 -1.78 13.23 19.30
N SER A 107 -0.93 13.97 18.61
CA SER A 107 -1.26 14.94 17.57
C SER A 107 -1.07 14.29 16.19
N GLU A 108 -1.53 14.96 15.15
CA GLU A 108 -1.27 14.60 13.75
C GLU A 108 0.21 14.22 13.51
N GLY A 109 0.42 13.04 12.92
CA GLY A 109 1.72 12.42 12.66
C GLY A 109 2.37 11.70 13.84
N GLU A 110 1.80 11.77 15.05
CA GLU A 110 2.34 11.08 16.23
C GLU A 110 1.74 9.68 16.37
N SER A 111 2.56 8.73 16.85
CA SER A 111 2.16 7.35 17.09
C SER A 111 2.48 6.86 18.51
N ILE A 112 1.76 5.82 18.94
CA ILE A 112 2.08 5.04 20.14
C ILE A 112 1.94 3.55 19.86
N THR A 113 2.92 2.77 20.32
CA THR A 113 2.88 1.31 20.30
C THR A 113 2.39 0.77 21.64
N VAL A 114 1.46 -0.19 21.58
CA VAL A 114 0.83 -0.83 22.73
C VAL A 114 0.90 -2.35 22.58
N ASP A 115 1.46 -3.03 23.56
CA ASP A 115 1.48 -4.49 23.58
C ASP A 115 0.07 -5.05 23.85
N LEU A 116 -0.33 -6.02 23.03
CA LEU A 116 -1.60 -6.73 23.16
C LEU A 116 -1.36 -8.07 23.87
N ASP A 117 -2.31 -8.47 24.71
CA ASP A 117 -2.34 -9.81 25.32
C ASP A 117 -2.97 -10.86 24.36
N ALA A 118 -2.69 -10.74 23.06
CA ALA A 118 -3.10 -11.67 22.02
C ALA A 118 -2.02 -12.75 21.83
N ALA A 119 -2.41 -14.00 21.61
CA ALA A 119 -1.46 -15.09 21.44
C ALA A 119 -0.86 -15.14 20.02
N SER A 120 -1.59 -14.62 19.03
CA SER A 120 -1.17 -14.49 17.63
C SER A 120 -2.02 -13.46 16.90
N LEU A 121 -1.58 -13.02 15.73
CA LEU A 121 -2.33 -12.08 14.88
C LEU A 121 -3.70 -12.62 14.43
N ASP A 122 -3.81 -13.94 14.28
CA ASP A 122 -5.07 -14.62 13.95
C ASP A 122 -6.20 -14.38 14.97
N GLU A 123 -5.88 -13.91 16.18
CA GLU A 123 -6.88 -13.59 17.22
C GLU A 123 -7.38 -12.13 17.13
N VAL A 124 -6.93 -11.35 16.12
CA VAL A 124 -7.19 -9.91 16.03
C VAL A 124 -7.87 -9.55 14.71
N ASP A 125 -9.16 -9.88 14.57
CA ASP A 125 -9.98 -9.49 13.42
C ASP A 125 -10.75 -8.18 13.64
N LEU A 126 -10.89 -7.77 14.91
CA LEU A 126 -11.63 -6.60 15.35
C LEU A 126 -10.75 -5.81 16.32
N ILE A 127 -10.62 -4.51 16.09
CA ILE A 127 -9.94 -3.58 16.99
C ILE A 127 -10.91 -2.54 17.53
N GLY A 128 -10.79 -2.30 18.83
CA GLY A 128 -11.52 -1.31 19.56
C GLY A 128 -10.62 -0.27 20.20
N ILE A 129 -10.82 1.02 19.90
CA ILE A 129 -10.07 2.12 20.49
C ILE A 129 -10.94 2.95 21.43
N ARG A 130 -10.42 3.15 22.65
CA ARG A 130 -10.88 4.14 23.61
C ARG A 130 -9.93 5.31 23.60
N ALA A 131 -10.48 6.49 23.34
CA ALA A 131 -9.71 7.72 23.48
C ALA A 131 -10.56 8.85 24.04
N THR A 132 -9.88 9.92 24.42
CA THR A 132 -10.52 11.17 24.83
C THR A 132 -10.11 12.29 23.85
N SER A 133 -11.10 13.00 23.31
CA SER A 133 -10.84 14.19 22.50
C SER A 133 -10.35 15.33 23.40
N VAL A 134 -9.24 15.96 23.03
CA VAL A 134 -8.73 17.13 23.77
C VAL A 134 -9.40 18.44 23.34
N ASN A 135 -10.02 18.47 22.16
CA ASN A 135 -10.68 19.66 21.58
C ASN A 135 -12.12 19.89 22.09
N GLY A 136 -12.48 19.30 23.24
CA GLY A 136 -13.77 19.46 23.89
C GLY A 136 -14.86 18.49 23.42
N GLY A 137 -14.48 17.44 22.68
CA GLY A 137 -15.34 16.30 22.39
C GLY A 137 -15.40 15.31 23.56
N ASP A 138 -16.54 14.60 23.66
CA ASP A 138 -16.73 13.50 24.61
C ASP A 138 -15.77 12.30 24.32
N SER A 139 -15.82 11.26 25.16
CA SER A 139 -15.06 10.02 24.98
C SER A 139 -15.34 9.37 23.62
N ILE A 140 -14.25 8.99 22.94
CA ILE A 140 -14.22 8.33 21.63
C ILE A 140 -14.36 6.82 21.81
N LYS A 141 -15.11 6.22 20.89
CA LYS A 141 -15.38 4.77 20.78
C LYS A 141 -15.19 4.33 19.34
N GLY A 142 -13.96 4.05 18.96
CA GLY A 142 -13.70 3.43 17.67
C GLY A 142 -13.92 1.94 17.76
N VAL A 143 -14.71 1.36 16.86
CA VAL A 143 -14.71 -0.08 16.58
C VAL A 143 -14.52 -0.24 15.09
N SER A 144 -13.47 -0.95 14.70
CA SER A 144 -13.19 -1.31 13.31
C SER A 144 -12.97 -2.82 13.22
N GLY A 145 -13.27 -3.37 12.06
CA GLY A 145 -13.21 -4.77 11.71
C GLY A 145 -13.01 -4.90 10.22
N ASN A 146 -12.71 -6.11 9.76
CA ASN A 146 -12.25 -6.35 8.39
C ASN A 146 -10.94 -5.57 8.14
N PRO A 147 -9.84 -5.98 8.80
CA PRO A 147 -8.55 -5.33 8.61
C PRO A 147 -8.21 -5.30 7.13
N GLU A 148 -7.74 -4.14 6.68
CA GLU A 148 -7.03 -4.07 5.41
C GLU A 148 -5.74 -4.89 5.63
N GLU A 149 -5.53 -5.89 4.79
CA GLU A 149 -4.18 -6.41 4.62
C GLU A 149 -3.35 -5.23 4.12
N PRO A 150 -2.16 -4.97 4.70
CA PRO A 150 -1.25 -4.02 4.07
C PRO A 150 -1.12 -4.40 2.60
N ASP A 151 -1.01 -3.43 1.71
CA ASP A 151 -0.46 -3.72 0.39
C ASP A 151 0.88 -4.44 0.66
N GLU A 152 0.97 -5.70 0.24
CA GLU A 152 2.19 -6.49 0.45
C GLU A 152 3.34 -5.65 -0.09
N PRO A 153 4.39 -5.35 0.71
CA PRO A 153 5.51 -4.59 0.17
C PRO A 153 5.99 -5.34 -1.06
N ASP A 154 6.02 -4.68 -2.21
CA ASP A 154 6.42 -5.26 -3.50
C ASP A 154 7.63 -6.16 -3.25
N GLN A 155 7.38 -7.48 -3.23
CA GLN A 155 8.46 -8.43 -3.09
C GLN A 155 9.34 -8.22 -4.32
N PRO A 156 10.67 -8.24 -4.19
CA PRO A 156 11.55 -8.10 -5.35
C PRO A 156 11.15 -9.18 -6.37
N ASP A 157 10.61 -8.75 -7.51
CA ASP A 157 10.11 -9.53 -8.65
C ASP A 157 9.98 -11.02 -8.35
N ASP A 158 8.82 -11.47 -7.84
CA ASP A 158 8.55 -12.91 -7.84
C ASP A 158 8.55 -13.38 -9.30
N PRO A 159 9.49 -14.24 -9.73
CA PRO A 159 9.56 -14.69 -11.12
C PRO A 159 8.33 -15.50 -11.58
N ASP A 160 7.39 -15.77 -10.66
CA ASP A 160 6.11 -16.43 -10.91
C ASP A 160 4.88 -15.47 -10.87
N GLU A 161 5.06 -14.15 -10.64
CA GLU A 161 3.99 -13.14 -10.76
C GLU A 161 3.75 -12.81 -12.25
N PRO A 162 2.50 -12.75 -12.73
CA PRO A 162 2.24 -12.48 -14.14
C PRO A 162 2.68 -11.04 -14.46
N ASP A 163 3.61 -10.89 -15.42
CA ASP A 163 3.97 -9.60 -15.99
C ASP A 163 2.71 -8.77 -16.30
N ALA A 164 2.76 -7.47 -16.03
CA ALA A 164 1.64 -6.58 -16.27
C ALA A 164 1.07 -6.75 -17.69
N THR A 165 -0.27 -6.90 -17.76
CA THR A 165 -0.99 -7.08 -19.03
C THR A 165 -1.71 -5.81 -19.42
N TYR A 166 -1.74 -5.54 -20.72
CA TYR A 166 -2.38 -4.33 -21.24
C TYR A 166 -3.49 -4.70 -22.23
N PRO A 167 -4.66 -4.05 -22.19
CA PRO A 167 -5.68 -4.25 -23.21
C PRO A 167 -5.27 -3.66 -24.56
N LYS A 168 -4.44 -2.61 -24.58
CA LYS A 168 -3.99 -2.01 -25.83
C LYS A 168 -2.68 -1.24 -25.67
N VAL A 169 -1.81 -1.40 -26.66
CA VAL A 169 -0.55 -0.65 -26.79
C VAL A 169 -0.45 0.00 -28.17
N PHE A 170 0.07 1.23 -28.22
CA PHE A 170 0.29 1.97 -29.46
C PHE A 170 1.76 2.41 -29.58
N PHE A 171 2.47 1.87 -30.57
CA PHE A 171 3.80 2.30 -30.96
C PHE A 171 3.69 3.46 -31.95
N ALA A 172 3.88 4.70 -31.50
CA ALA A 172 3.69 5.90 -32.30
C ALA A 172 5.00 6.37 -32.94
N SER A 173 4.96 6.59 -34.26
CA SER A 173 6.04 7.24 -35.02
C SER A 173 5.78 8.71 -35.29
N SER A 174 4.57 9.18 -34.99
CA SER A 174 4.30 10.62 -34.92
C SER A 174 3.07 10.89 -34.09
N LEU A 175 3.10 12.02 -33.40
CA LEU A 175 1.95 12.59 -32.69
C LEU A 175 1.24 13.65 -33.55
N ASN A 176 -0.02 13.92 -33.25
CA ASN A 176 -0.76 15.03 -33.84
C ASN A 176 -0.60 16.32 -33.00
N ASP A 177 -1.23 17.42 -33.43
CA ASP A 177 -1.16 18.72 -32.75
C ASP A 177 -1.73 18.73 -31.30
N ASN A 178 -2.35 17.63 -30.85
CA ASN A 178 -2.84 17.45 -29.48
C ASN A 178 -2.05 16.37 -28.72
N ASP A 179 -0.81 16.08 -29.13
CA ASP A 179 0.08 15.09 -28.49
C ASP A 179 -0.49 13.67 -28.44
N ALA A 180 -1.44 13.36 -29.31
CA ALA A 180 -2.05 12.04 -29.43
C ALA A 180 -1.45 11.25 -30.60
N PRO A 181 -1.32 9.91 -30.50
CA PRO A 181 -0.77 9.08 -31.56
C PRO A 181 -1.51 9.29 -32.90
N ASN A 182 -0.74 9.56 -33.96
CA ASN A 182 -1.27 9.86 -35.28
C ASN A 182 -0.88 8.81 -36.32
N VAL A 183 0.40 8.42 -36.34
CA VAL A 183 0.93 7.38 -37.22
C VAL A 183 1.69 6.38 -36.37
N GLY A 184 1.47 5.09 -36.60
CA GLY A 184 2.15 4.03 -35.90
C GLY A 184 1.40 2.71 -35.96
N LEU A 185 1.68 1.83 -35.00
CA LEU A 185 1.09 0.52 -34.87
C LEU A 185 0.28 0.41 -33.57
N ALA A 186 -1.02 0.19 -33.70
CA ALA A 186 -1.89 -0.16 -32.59
C ALA A 186 -2.09 -1.67 -32.54
N ILE A 187 -1.93 -2.24 -31.34
CA ILE A 187 -2.12 -3.66 -31.07
C ILE A 187 -3.05 -3.80 -29.87
N LEU A 188 -4.05 -4.67 -30.01
CA LEU A 188 -4.97 -5.07 -28.94
C LEU A 188 -4.48 -6.32 -28.23
N GLY A 189 -4.80 -6.43 -26.95
CA GLY A 189 -4.54 -7.61 -26.15
C GLY A 189 -5.34 -8.85 -26.61
N PRO A 190 -4.95 -10.03 -26.12
CA PRO A 190 -5.57 -11.30 -26.52
C PRO A 190 -7.07 -11.38 -26.15
N ASP A 191 -7.46 -10.73 -25.04
CA ASP A 191 -8.83 -10.76 -24.52
C ASP A 191 -9.76 -9.68 -25.09
N GLU A 192 -9.24 -8.76 -25.88
CA GLU A 192 -10.02 -7.64 -26.43
C GLU A 192 -10.91 -8.05 -27.60
N GLU A 193 -12.03 -7.32 -27.79
CA GLU A 193 -12.85 -7.51 -28.98
C GLU A 193 -12.10 -7.03 -30.25
N PRO A 194 -12.00 -7.84 -31.32
CA PRO A 194 -11.28 -7.45 -32.53
C PRO A 194 -11.86 -6.18 -33.17
N GLN A 195 -11.00 -5.21 -33.46
CA GLN A 195 -11.38 -3.95 -34.11
C GLN A 195 -10.91 -3.91 -35.57
N ASP A 196 -11.76 -3.40 -36.47
CA ASP A 196 -11.45 -3.34 -37.91
C ASP A 196 -10.27 -2.40 -38.18
N GLY A 197 -9.20 -2.95 -38.77
CA GLY A 197 -7.99 -2.21 -39.10
C GLY A 197 -7.01 -2.01 -37.94
N VAL A 198 -7.21 -2.68 -36.80
CA VAL A 198 -6.28 -2.72 -35.67
C VAL A 198 -5.69 -4.13 -35.55
N ASN A 199 -4.40 -4.24 -35.22
CA ASN A 199 -3.78 -5.54 -35.00
C ASN A 199 -4.15 -6.08 -33.62
N GLN A 200 -4.05 -7.39 -33.44
CA GLN A 200 -4.35 -8.06 -32.18
C GLN A 200 -3.28 -9.12 -31.93
N LEU A 201 -2.88 -9.27 -30.67
CA LEU A 201 -2.03 -10.37 -30.23
C LEU A 201 -2.70 -11.74 -30.50
N ASP A 202 -1.90 -12.79 -30.49
CA ASP A 202 -2.44 -14.15 -30.58
C ASP A 202 -3.37 -14.39 -29.37
N PRO A 203 -4.57 -14.96 -29.54
CA PRO A 203 -5.46 -15.25 -28.41
C PRO A 203 -4.85 -16.22 -27.37
N ASP A 204 -3.79 -16.94 -27.72
CA ASP A 204 -3.03 -17.80 -26.78
C ASP A 204 -1.84 -17.07 -26.13
N ALA A 205 -1.60 -15.78 -26.42
CA ALA A 205 -0.55 -14.96 -25.80
C ALA A 205 -0.92 -14.58 -24.36
N GLU A 206 0.09 -14.26 -23.55
CA GLU A 206 -0.10 -13.90 -22.14
C GLU A 206 -0.54 -12.44 -21.99
N GLY A 207 -0.30 -11.61 -23.01
CA GLY A 207 -0.74 -10.21 -23.04
C GLY A 207 0.23 -9.25 -22.36
N THR A 208 1.46 -9.71 -22.12
CA THR A 208 2.54 -8.96 -21.47
C THR A 208 3.17 -7.97 -22.45
N PHE A 209 3.90 -6.95 -21.96
CA PHE A 209 4.56 -6.00 -22.86
C PHE A 209 5.55 -6.67 -23.84
N ALA A 210 6.22 -7.74 -23.42
CA ALA A 210 7.10 -8.52 -24.27
C ALA A 210 6.37 -9.13 -25.49
N ASP A 211 5.10 -9.55 -25.35
CA ASP A 211 4.29 -10.04 -26.46
C ASP A 211 4.05 -8.95 -27.52
N TYR A 212 3.81 -7.71 -27.07
CA TYR A 212 3.63 -6.55 -27.94
C TYR A 212 4.91 -6.20 -28.71
N VAL A 213 6.07 -6.25 -28.04
CA VAL A 213 7.37 -6.00 -28.67
C VAL A 213 7.72 -7.11 -29.67
N ALA A 214 7.43 -8.38 -29.34
CA ALA A 214 7.60 -9.50 -30.27
C ALA A 214 6.72 -9.35 -31.52
N PHE A 215 5.47 -8.88 -31.34
CA PHE A 215 4.60 -8.57 -32.47
C PHE A 215 5.15 -7.42 -33.32
N LEU A 216 5.65 -6.36 -32.70
CA LEU A 216 6.29 -5.24 -33.40
C LEU A 216 7.46 -5.75 -34.27
N GLU A 217 8.34 -6.59 -33.71
CA GLU A 217 9.47 -7.19 -34.43
C GLU A 217 9.03 -8.01 -35.64
N ASP A 218 8.01 -8.87 -35.50
CA ASP A 218 7.48 -9.67 -36.61
C ASP A 218 6.80 -8.81 -37.68
N SER A 219 6.07 -7.77 -37.25
CA SER A 219 5.38 -6.85 -38.17
C SER A 219 6.35 -6.01 -39.00
N GLY A 220 7.53 -5.68 -38.44
CA GLY A 220 8.54 -4.81 -39.03
C GLY A 220 8.06 -3.38 -39.30
N PHE A 221 6.97 -2.95 -38.65
CA PHE A 221 6.43 -1.60 -38.79
C PHE A 221 5.73 -1.14 -37.50
N PRO A 222 6.01 0.07 -36.99
CA PRO A 222 7.01 1.02 -37.47
C PRO A 222 8.45 0.49 -37.31
N GLU A 223 9.40 1.10 -38.03
CA GLU A 223 10.82 0.83 -37.77
C GLU A 223 11.12 1.28 -36.34
N ILE A 224 11.87 0.48 -35.57
CA ILE A 224 12.13 0.73 -34.14
C ILE A 224 12.76 2.13 -33.93
N GLU A 225 13.67 2.51 -34.83
CA GLU A 225 14.33 3.83 -34.84
C GLU A 225 13.35 5.00 -35.09
N ASP A 226 12.19 4.74 -35.71
CA ASP A 226 11.17 5.75 -36.04
C ASP A 226 10.10 5.88 -34.95
N ILE A 227 10.17 5.12 -33.86
CA ILE A 227 9.21 5.22 -32.75
C ILE A 227 9.59 6.45 -31.91
N GLU A 228 8.63 7.38 -31.79
CA GLU A 228 8.76 8.60 -30.98
C GLU A 228 8.19 8.40 -29.57
N THR A 229 7.09 7.66 -29.45
CA THR A 229 6.40 7.43 -28.17
C THR A 229 5.67 6.09 -28.19
N ILE A 230 5.62 5.40 -27.06
CA ILE A 230 4.80 4.20 -26.82
C ILE A 230 3.72 4.58 -25.83
N VAL A 231 2.45 4.31 -26.15
CA VAL A 231 1.30 4.67 -25.31
C VAL A 231 0.57 3.42 -24.85
N PHE A 232 0.36 3.32 -23.54
CA PHE A 232 -0.33 2.24 -22.88
C PHE A 232 -1.74 2.70 -22.52
N TYR A 233 -2.71 1.83 -22.74
CA TYR A 233 -4.11 2.10 -22.48
C TYR A 233 -4.70 1.07 -21.53
N GLU A 234 -5.65 1.52 -20.71
CA GLU A 234 -6.41 0.69 -19.77
C GLU A 234 -7.91 0.99 -19.84
N GLY A 235 -8.72 0.10 -19.26
CA GLY A 235 -10.16 0.26 -19.18
C GLY A 235 -10.94 -0.22 -20.42
N ALA A 236 -12.26 -0.34 -20.26
CA ALA A 236 -13.09 -1.18 -21.13
C ALA A 236 -13.77 -0.47 -22.33
N ASP A 237 -14.13 0.82 -22.25
CA ASP A 237 -14.60 1.65 -23.40
C ASP A 237 -15.05 3.07 -22.95
N PRO A 238 -14.45 4.18 -23.43
CA PRO A 238 -13.23 4.21 -24.24
C PRO A 238 -12.01 3.84 -23.38
N PRO A 239 -10.99 3.18 -23.95
CA PRO A 239 -9.74 2.97 -23.26
C PRO A 239 -9.11 4.32 -22.93
N GLU A 240 -8.73 4.50 -21.67
CA GLU A 240 -8.05 5.69 -21.16
C GLU A 240 -6.54 5.46 -21.23
N GLU A 241 -5.77 6.53 -21.44
CA GLU A 241 -4.31 6.45 -21.43
C GLU A 241 -3.85 6.24 -19.99
N ALA A 242 -3.13 5.14 -19.75
CA ALA A 242 -2.55 4.84 -18.44
C ALA A 242 -1.25 5.63 -18.29
N PHE A 243 -0.30 5.37 -19.17
CA PHE A 243 0.97 6.09 -19.24
C PHE A 243 1.58 6.00 -20.65
N ARG A 244 2.70 6.70 -20.84
CA ARG A 244 3.45 6.70 -22.09
C ARG A 244 4.95 6.70 -21.84
N ILE A 245 5.70 6.13 -22.75
CA ILE A 245 7.17 6.12 -22.76
C ILE A 245 7.63 6.91 -23.99
N ASP A 246 8.36 8.00 -23.77
CA ASP A 246 8.94 8.78 -24.86
C ASP A 246 10.31 8.23 -25.23
N ALA A 247 10.58 8.15 -26.54
CA ALA A 247 11.84 7.65 -27.04
C ALA A 247 12.99 8.64 -26.76
N PRO A 248 14.22 8.14 -26.54
CA PRO A 248 15.39 9.00 -26.37
C PRO A 248 15.70 9.80 -27.65
N GLU A 249 16.53 10.84 -27.53
CA GLU A 249 16.95 11.66 -28.68
C GLU A 249 17.59 10.78 -29.79
N GLY A 250 16.82 10.49 -30.84
CA GLY A 250 17.23 9.62 -31.94
C GLY A 250 16.44 8.32 -32.10
N GLY A 251 15.42 8.08 -31.28
CA GLY A 251 14.59 6.87 -31.33
C GLY A 251 15.21 5.71 -30.55
N PHE A 252 14.51 4.57 -30.51
CA PHE A 252 15.03 3.35 -29.88
C PHE A 252 16.05 2.65 -30.79
N GLU A 253 17.09 2.05 -30.19
CA GLU A 253 18.11 1.30 -30.94
C GLU A 253 17.59 -0.08 -31.40
N ASP A 254 16.90 -0.79 -30.52
CA ASP A 254 16.35 -2.12 -30.73
C ASP A 254 15.20 -2.43 -29.76
N THR A 255 14.67 -3.66 -29.83
CA THR A 255 13.60 -4.13 -28.95
C THR A 255 14.05 -4.25 -27.49
N ASP A 256 15.32 -4.54 -27.23
CA ASP A 256 15.85 -4.63 -25.88
C ASP A 256 15.88 -3.24 -25.23
N ALA A 257 16.20 -2.19 -25.99
CA ALA A 257 16.11 -0.80 -25.55
C ALA A 257 14.67 -0.36 -25.24
N ILE A 258 13.68 -0.89 -25.97
CA ILE A 258 12.26 -0.65 -25.68
C ILE A 258 11.86 -1.32 -24.36
N LEU A 259 12.26 -2.57 -24.14
CA LEU A 259 11.96 -3.30 -22.91
C LEU A 259 12.63 -2.64 -21.69
N ALA A 260 13.90 -2.24 -21.83
CA ALA A 260 14.61 -1.53 -20.76
C ALA A 260 13.95 -0.19 -20.41
N ALA A 261 13.46 0.57 -21.41
CA ALA A 261 12.74 1.81 -21.16
C ALA A 261 11.37 1.59 -20.50
N TYR A 262 10.75 0.45 -20.75
CA TYR A 262 9.55 0.04 -20.04
C TYR A 262 9.84 -0.32 -18.58
N GLU A 263 10.86 -1.15 -18.32
CA GLU A 263 11.29 -1.49 -16.96
C GLU A 263 11.60 -0.24 -16.13
N ASP A 264 12.33 0.72 -16.71
CA ASP A 264 12.67 2.01 -16.10
C ASP A 264 11.40 2.82 -15.78
N ALA A 265 10.49 2.98 -16.76
CA ALA A 265 9.25 3.72 -16.57
C ALA A 265 8.32 3.08 -15.53
N THR A 266 8.22 1.74 -15.50
CA THR A 266 7.39 1.06 -14.49
C THR A 266 8.04 1.09 -13.11
N SER A 267 9.37 1.01 -13.02
CA SER A 267 10.08 1.19 -11.76
C SER A 267 9.90 2.60 -11.20
N GLU A 268 9.92 3.63 -12.06
CA GLU A 268 9.66 5.01 -11.66
C GLU A 268 8.22 5.19 -11.18
N LEU A 269 7.22 4.67 -11.90
CA LEU A 269 5.81 4.73 -11.47
C LEU A 269 5.58 4.05 -10.12
N ASN A 270 6.20 2.88 -9.89
CA ASN A 270 6.13 2.20 -8.60
C ASN A 270 6.83 3.01 -7.50
N SER A 271 7.94 3.70 -7.82
CA SER A 271 8.63 4.58 -6.88
C SER A 271 7.87 5.88 -6.60
N GLU A 272 7.10 6.41 -7.56
CA GLU A 272 6.26 7.60 -7.37
C GLU A 272 5.00 7.28 -6.55
N ASP A 273 4.44 6.07 -6.65
CA ASP A 273 3.42 5.60 -5.71
C ASP A 273 3.99 5.39 -4.31
N PHE A 274 5.25 4.94 -4.21
CA PHE A 274 6.00 4.91 -2.95
C PHE A 274 6.28 6.32 -2.42
N GLU A 275 6.72 7.28 -3.23
CA GLU A 275 6.93 8.67 -2.82
C GLU A 275 5.61 9.37 -2.47
N ASN A 276 4.51 9.07 -3.17
CA ASN A 276 3.18 9.54 -2.81
C ASN A 276 2.70 8.90 -1.50
N LEU A 277 3.10 7.67 -1.18
CA LEU A 277 2.89 7.04 0.13
C LEU A 277 3.73 7.75 1.21
N PHE A 278 4.99 8.13 0.93
CA PHE A 278 5.84 8.91 1.86
C PHE A 278 5.33 10.35 2.06
N ILE A 279 4.83 11.00 1.02
CA ILE A 279 4.19 12.32 1.05
C ILE A 279 2.84 12.24 1.77
N ALA A 280 2.06 11.17 1.55
CA ALA A 280 0.81 10.90 2.27
C ALA A 280 1.06 10.56 3.75
N MET A 281 2.21 9.95 4.07
CA MET A 281 2.69 9.70 5.44
C MET A 281 3.47 10.88 6.05
N GLY A 282 3.62 12.00 5.32
CA GLY A 282 4.27 13.22 5.82
C GLY A 282 5.76 13.08 6.18
N ILE A 283 6.46 12.12 5.58
CA ILE A 283 7.90 11.93 5.78
C ILE A 283 8.64 12.90 4.86
N ASP A 284 9.35 13.89 5.43
CA ASP A 284 10.22 14.80 4.68
C ASP A 284 11.32 14.00 3.93
N GLU A 285 11.54 14.30 2.63
CA GLU A 285 12.61 13.73 1.76
C GLU A 285 14.01 13.78 2.40
N ASP A 286 14.23 14.66 3.38
CA ASP A 286 15.49 14.80 4.13
C ASP A 286 15.78 13.65 5.13
N GLN A 287 14.89 12.65 5.26
CA GLN A 287 15.08 11.49 6.15
C GLN A 287 15.25 10.14 5.43
N VAL A 288 15.33 10.13 4.10
CA VAL A 288 15.79 8.95 3.38
C VAL A 288 17.27 8.72 3.75
N PRO A 289 17.65 7.58 4.36
CA PRO A 289 19.06 7.28 4.54
C PRO A 289 19.68 7.13 3.15
N GLU A 290 20.51 8.08 2.74
CA GLU A 290 21.42 7.87 1.61
C GLU A 290 22.23 6.60 1.91
N ASP A 291 22.23 5.63 0.99
CA ASP A 291 23.13 4.48 1.03
C ASP A 291 24.59 4.99 1.09
N ASP A 292 25.10 5.15 2.31
CA ASP A 292 26.50 5.45 2.58
C ASP A 292 27.29 4.15 2.40
N ASP A 293 27.56 3.86 1.13
CA ASP A 293 28.57 2.90 0.68
C ASP A 293 29.96 3.43 1.03
N SER A 294 30.25 3.56 2.33
CA SER A 294 31.60 3.73 2.85
C SER A 294 32.12 2.37 3.32
N GLU A 295 32.77 1.69 2.38
CA GLU A 295 33.63 0.52 2.64
C GLU A 295 34.52 0.78 3.87
N GLY A 296 34.30 -0.05 4.89
CA GLY A 296 34.99 -0.01 6.16
C GLY A 296 36.52 -0.15 6.02
N GLU A 297 37.23 0.75 6.70
CA GLU A 297 38.66 0.63 6.95
C GLU A 297 38.96 -0.69 7.70
N GLU A 298 39.74 -1.57 7.08
CA GLU A 298 40.29 -2.77 7.71
C GLU A 298 41.19 -2.40 8.91
N GLU A 299 40.69 -2.60 10.13
CA GLU A 299 41.50 -2.57 11.36
C GLU A 299 42.27 -3.90 11.49
N GLU A 300 43.50 -3.93 10.98
CA GLU A 300 44.44 -5.04 11.16
C GLU A 300 44.90 -5.10 12.64
N VAL A 301 44.17 -5.83 13.48
CA VAL A 301 44.62 -6.26 14.82
C VAL A 301 45.33 -7.62 14.72
N ALA A 302 46.66 -7.60 14.61
CA ALA A 302 47.50 -8.74 14.94
C ALA A 302 48.39 -8.42 16.13
N ALA A 303 47.98 -8.91 17.30
CA ALA A 303 48.78 -8.94 18.51
C ALA A 303 49.58 -10.26 18.62
N ILE A 304 50.81 -10.11 19.15
CA ILE A 304 51.78 -11.10 19.67
C ILE A 304 52.91 -11.50 18.70
#